data_AF-A0A0D0BL80-F1
#
_entry.id   AF-A0A0D0BL80-F1
#
_cell.length_a   1.000
_cell.length_b   1.000
_cell.length_c   1.000
_cell.angle_alpha   90.00
_cell.angle_beta   90.00
_cell.angle_gamma   90.00
#
_symmetry.space_group_name_H-M   'P 1'
#
loop_
_entity.id
_entity.type
_entity.pdbx_description
1 polymer ?
#
loop_
_entity_poly.entity_id
_entity_poly.type
_entity_poly.pdbx_seq_one_letter_code
_entity_poly.pdbx_strand_id
1 'polypeptide(L)'
;MGSAAMTYAFGWLHGLRDMPWHQSEVPGNSNMLGNPSVSVQVSSYVCSLRRRKVQAGEVVISARAITSALLSRIYHYNHLPENWTIRPYWPSPRQPPDNASGGRLEAWGGGRARRLVQAAYTIAFLCLLQFDEVLKIQVHNISFFEGGMTLTLPFRKTHQNGDIKPYYLWALPQSEAHLCAVRPMAEWMHASQVRSGYLFRKLASGDHVAEANTPLTLEQFLEMFWNNLLDVNVDPAPYGTHSFWHGGCQYLHIERRWPLRRICEWGGWSQEFTNLTIVKYLISLNDDSLEPR
;
A
#
# COMPACT_ATOMS: atom_id res chain seq x y z
N MET A 1 1.73 8.54 -10.26
CA MET A 1 1.05 8.16 -11.52
C MET A 1 2.05 7.40 -12.38
N GLY A 2 1.75 6.13 -12.67
CA GLY A 2 2.70 5.17 -13.24
C GLY A 2 3.09 5.50 -14.68
N SER A 3 4.38 5.32 -15.01
CA SER A 3 5.00 5.59 -16.30
C SER A 3 4.17 5.08 -17.50
N ALA A 4 3.57 3.89 -17.38
CA ALA A 4 2.84 3.25 -18.46
C ALA A 4 1.52 3.97 -18.84
N ALA A 5 0.80 4.54 -17.87
CA ALA A 5 -0.42 5.29 -18.15
C ALA A 5 -0.11 6.61 -18.88
N MET A 6 1.04 7.22 -18.55
CA MET A 6 1.53 8.42 -19.23
C MET A 6 2.07 8.09 -20.62
N THR A 7 2.75 6.95 -20.81
CA THR A 7 3.19 6.48 -22.13
C THR A 7 2.02 6.22 -23.05
N TYR A 8 0.97 5.56 -22.56
CA TYR A 8 -0.27 5.38 -23.31
C TYR A 8 -0.96 6.71 -23.64
N ALA A 9 -1.10 7.61 -22.66
CA ALA A 9 -1.74 8.91 -22.89
C ALA A 9 -0.96 9.76 -23.91
N PHE A 10 0.36 9.89 -23.76
CA PHE A 10 1.16 10.67 -24.71
C PHE A 10 1.28 9.99 -26.07
N GLY A 11 1.45 8.68 -26.11
CA GLY A 11 1.58 7.92 -27.36
C GLY A 11 0.29 7.90 -28.17
N TRP A 12 -0.85 7.65 -27.52
CA TRP A 12 -2.11 7.36 -28.19
C TRP A 12 -3.10 8.53 -28.18
N LEU A 13 -3.30 9.22 -27.03
CA LEU A 13 -4.24 10.36 -26.95
C LEU A 13 -3.66 11.64 -27.53
N HIS A 14 -2.34 11.85 -27.40
CA HIS A 14 -1.67 13.03 -27.93
C HIS A 14 -0.89 12.77 -29.23
N GLY A 15 -0.94 11.53 -29.76
CA GLY A 15 -0.33 11.18 -31.04
C GLY A 15 1.20 11.28 -31.09
N LEU A 16 1.89 11.36 -29.94
CA LEU A 16 3.33 11.59 -29.86
C LEU A 16 4.18 10.32 -30.11
N ARG A 17 3.52 9.17 -30.34
CA ARG A 17 4.13 7.85 -30.59
C ARG A 17 5.17 7.46 -29.51
N ASP A 18 5.97 6.44 -29.78
CA ASP A 18 6.99 5.92 -28.84
C ASP A 18 8.37 6.58 -29.00
N MET A 19 8.47 7.64 -29.81
CA MET A 19 9.74 8.33 -30.03
C MET A 19 10.16 9.08 -28.76
N PRO A 20 11.40 8.93 -28.27
CA PRO A 20 11.90 9.69 -27.12
C PRO A 20 11.80 11.20 -27.34
N TRP A 21 11.47 11.94 -26.29
CA TRP A 21 11.49 13.41 -26.28
C TRP A 21 12.86 13.95 -26.75
N HIS A 22 12.88 14.70 -27.85
CA HIS A 22 14.07 15.28 -28.48
C HIS A 22 13.73 16.64 -29.11
N GLN A 23 14.76 17.44 -29.42
CA GLN A 23 14.58 18.68 -30.14
C GLN A 23 14.45 18.41 -31.65
N SER A 24 13.56 19.13 -32.32
CA SER A 24 13.41 19.06 -33.77
C SER A 24 14.74 19.33 -34.49
N GLU A 25 15.07 18.50 -35.48
CA GLU A 25 16.28 18.63 -36.31
C GLU A 25 16.14 19.72 -37.40
N VAL A 26 14.95 20.32 -37.54
CA VAL A 26 14.70 21.38 -38.51
C VAL A 26 15.45 22.66 -38.10
N PRO A 27 16.38 23.19 -38.92
CA PRO A 27 17.15 24.38 -38.57
C PRO A 27 16.24 25.57 -38.27
N GLY A 28 16.43 26.20 -37.11
CA GLY A 28 15.64 27.34 -36.64
C GLY A 28 14.36 26.97 -35.88
N ASN A 29 14.03 25.68 -35.75
CA ASN A 29 12.88 25.22 -34.98
C ASN A 29 13.32 24.61 -33.64
N SER A 30 13.07 25.33 -32.54
CA SER A 30 13.37 24.86 -31.18
C SER A 30 12.26 23.99 -30.57
N ASN A 31 11.29 23.55 -31.37
CA ASN A 31 10.19 22.76 -30.84
C ASN A 31 10.70 21.38 -30.38
N MET A 32 10.31 21.02 -29.17
CA MET A 32 10.53 19.69 -28.62
C MET A 32 9.43 18.75 -29.12
N LEU A 33 9.83 17.56 -29.58
CA LEU A 33 8.96 16.56 -30.17
C LEU A 33 9.18 15.20 -29.49
N GLY A 34 8.19 14.30 -29.59
CA GLY A 34 8.24 12.95 -29.05
C GLY A 34 7.50 12.80 -27.72
N ASN A 35 7.73 11.69 -27.02
CA ASN A 35 7.02 11.31 -25.80
C ASN A 35 7.94 11.47 -24.57
N PRO A 36 7.60 12.38 -23.64
CA PRO A 36 8.43 12.66 -22.46
C PRO A 36 8.49 11.49 -21.47
N SER A 37 7.51 10.58 -21.50
CA SER A 37 7.46 9.44 -20.58
C SER A 37 8.49 8.34 -20.87
N VAL A 38 9.03 8.31 -22.09
CA VAL A 38 10.06 7.34 -22.54
C VAL A 38 11.44 7.98 -22.72
N SER A 39 11.57 9.29 -22.47
CA SER A 39 12.85 9.99 -22.57
C SER A 39 13.73 9.78 -21.33
N VAL A 40 14.91 9.23 -21.57
CA VAL A 40 15.96 9.06 -20.54
C VAL A 40 16.41 10.41 -19.98
N GLN A 41 16.47 11.45 -20.82
CA GLN A 41 16.88 12.80 -20.43
C GLN A 41 15.86 13.42 -19.48
N VAL A 42 14.56 13.34 -19.82
CA VAL A 42 13.47 13.83 -18.96
C VAL A 42 13.42 13.05 -17.66
N SER A 43 13.55 11.72 -17.70
CA SER A 43 13.59 10.89 -16.47
C SER A 43 14.77 11.27 -15.58
N SER A 44 15.95 11.51 -16.14
CA SER A 44 17.15 11.89 -15.39
C SER A 44 17.00 13.28 -14.76
N TYR A 45 16.41 14.23 -15.50
CA TYR A 45 16.09 15.57 -15.01
C TYR A 45 15.05 15.56 -13.90
N VAL A 46 13.99 14.76 -14.02
CA VAL A 46 13.00 14.59 -12.95
C VAL A 46 13.64 13.98 -11.71
N CYS A 47 14.51 12.98 -11.86
CA CYS A 47 15.28 12.42 -10.74
C CYS A 47 16.19 13.48 -10.08
N SER A 48 16.85 14.34 -10.85
CA SER A 48 17.72 15.40 -10.30
C SER A 48 16.93 16.52 -9.60
N LEU A 49 15.76 16.89 -10.14
CA LEU A 49 14.83 17.80 -9.46
C LEU A 49 14.33 17.22 -8.14
N ARG A 50 14.01 15.93 -8.10
CA ARG A 50 13.60 15.23 -6.88
C ARG A 50 14.71 15.21 -5.84
N ARG A 51 15.95 14.93 -6.23
CA ARG A 51 17.11 15.00 -5.32
C ARG A 51 17.32 16.41 -4.75
N ARG A 52 17.17 17.45 -5.57
CA ARG A 52 17.25 18.85 -5.13
C ARG A 52 16.15 19.22 -4.14
N LYS A 53 14.92 18.74 -4.35
CA LYS A 53 13.79 18.91 -3.43
C LYS A 53 14.04 18.20 -2.08
N VAL A 54 14.59 16.99 -2.10
CA VAL A 54 15.03 16.27 -0.88
C VAL A 54 16.12 17.03 -0.14
N GLN A 55 17.12 17.57 -0.85
CA GLN A 55 18.16 18.42 -0.26
C GLN A 55 17.62 19.73 0.33
N ALA A 56 16.50 20.24 -0.20
CA ALA A 56 15.78 21.38 0.35
C ALA A 56 14.84 21.02 1.53
N GLY A 57 14.85 19.76 1.99
CA GLY A 57 14.01 19.28 3.10
C GLY A 57 12.57 18.94 2.70
N GLU A 58 12.22 18.97 1.40
CA GLU A 58 10.92 18.50 0.94
C GLU A 58 10.91 16.96 0.92
N VAL A 59 9.95 16.33 1.60
CA VAL A 59 9.76 14.87 1.55
C VAL A 59 9.17 14.49 0.19
N VAL A 60 10.05 14.14 -0.75
CA VAL A 60 9.66 13.78 -2.10
C VAL A 60 9.19 12.33 -2.14
N ILE A 61 7.89 12.16 -1.93
CA ILE A 61 7.10 10.93 -2.12
C ILE A 61 7.33 9.91 -1.00
N SER A 62 6.26 9.63 -0.25
CA SER A 62 6.16 8.55 0.73
C SER A 62 6.17 7.18 0.04
N ALA A 63 7.37 6.75 -0.35
CA ALA A 63 7.63 5.53 -1.12
C ALA A 63 8.59 4.57 -0.41
N ARG A 64 8.99 4.82 0.84
CA ARG A 64 9.85 3.89 1.57
C ARG A 64 9.13 2.56 1.74
N ALA A 65 9.81 1.45 1.49
CA ALA A 65 9.21 0.13 1.58
C ALA A 65 8.94 -0.23 3.05
N ILE A 66 7.77 -0.81 3.33
CA ILE A 66 7.56 -1.48 4.63
C ILE A 66 8.33 -2.78 4.62
N THR A 67 9.08 -3.06 5.68
CA THR A 67 9.79 -4.34 5.84
C THR A 67 8.95 -5.36 6.61
N SER A 68 9.25 -6.65 6.43
CA SER A 68 8.68 -7.74 7.23
C SER A 68 8.92 -7.52 8.73
N ALA A 69 10.13 -7.08 9.10
CA ALA A 69 10.50 -6.72 10.47
C ALA A 69 9.64 -5.58 11.05
N LEU A 70 9.35 -4.55 10.26
CA LEU A 70 8.45 -3.47 10.69
C LEU A 70 7.02 -3.97 10.89
N LEU A 71 6.50 -4.80 9.97
CA LEU A 71 5.19 -5.44 10.15
C LEU A 71 5.16 -6.32 11.40
N SER A 72 6.26 -7.00 11.73
CA SER A 72 6.39 -7.78 12.96
C SER A 72 6.26 -6.91 14.22
N ARG A 73 6.98 -5.78 14.28
CA ARG A 73 6.87 -4.82 15.38
C ARG A 73 5.44 -4.29 15.55
N ILE A 74 4.83 -3.87 14.45
CA ILE A 74 3.44 -3.39 14.43
C ILE A 74 2.48 -4.48 14.90
N TYR A 75 2.64 -5.71 14.39
CA TYR A 75 1.81 -6.85 14.77
C TYR A 75 1.86 -7.10 16.28
N HIS A 76 3.07 -7.20 16.85
CA HIS A 76 3.24 -7.46 18.27
C HIS A 76 2.67 -6.34 19.15
N TYR A 77 2.90 -5.08 18.79
CA TYR A 77 2.31 -3.95 19.51
C TYR A 77 0.77 -3.97 19.46
N ASN A 78 0.20 -4.24 18.29
CA ASN A 78 -1.25 -4.30 18.10
C ASN A 78 -1.89 -5.46 18.87
N HIS A 79 -1.17 -6.56 19.06
CA HIS A 79 -1.65 -7.76 19.76
C HIS A 79 -1.46 -7.70 21.28
N LEU A 80 -0.91 -6.60 21.83
CA LEU A 80 -0.92 -6.39 23.27
C LEU A 80 -2.38 -6.40 23.78
N PRO A 81 -2.68 -7.02 24.94
CA PRO A 81 -4.05 -7.16 25.44
C PRO A 81 -4.79 -5.82 25.55
N GLU A 82 -4.09 -4.74 25.88
CA GLU A 82 -4.66 -3.41 26.02
C GLU A 82 -5.15 -2.82 24.69
N ASN A 83 -4.51 -3.21 23.58
CA ASN A 83 -4.73 -2.71 22.22
C ASN A 83 -5.64 -3.64 21.41
N TRP A 84 -5.54 -4.96 21.64
CA TRP A 84 -6.25 -5.96 20.86
C TRP A 84 -7.65 -6.26 21.39
N THR A 85 -7.91 -6.06 22.68
CA THR A 85 -9.22 -6.38 23.26
C THR A 85 -10.28 -5.38 22.77
N ILE A 86 -11.35 -5.89 22.16
CA ILE A 86 -12.50 -5.06 21.76
C ILE A 86 -13.27 -4.70 23.03
N ARG A 87 -13.26 -3.42 23.38
CA ARG A 87 -13.99 -2.92 24.54
C ARG A 87 -15.44 -2.61 24.16
N PRO A 88 -16.42 -2.88 25.04
CA PRO A 88 -17.76 -2.38 24.84
C PRO A 88 -17.74 -0.85 24.82
N TYR A 89 -18.63 -0.27 24.02
CA TYR A 89 -18.79 1.17 23.98
C TYR A 89 -19.12 1.70 25.37
N TRP A 90 -18.30 2.62 25.86
CA TRP A 90 -18.63 3.42 27.02
C TRP A 90 -18.73 4.87 26.59
N PRO A 91 -19.89 5.53 26.73
CA PRO A 91 -19.99 6.96 26.50
C PRO A 91 -19.22 7.68 27.60
N SER A 92 -17.91 7.90 27.40
CA SER A 92 -17.19 8.85 28.23
C SER A 92 -17.70 10.26 27.93
N PRO A 93 -17.90 11.11 28.95
CA PRO A 93 -18.01 12.55 28.74
C PRO A 93 -16.80 12.98 27.92
N ARG A 94 -17.02 13.78 26.87
CA ARG A 94 -15.92 14.45 26.16
C ARG A 94 -15.19 15.29 27.20
N GLN A 95 -14.13 14.78 27.82
CA GLN A 95 -13.21 15.64 28.54
C GLN A 95 -12.62 16.57 27.50
N PRO A 96 -12.60 17.89 27.76
CA PRO A 96 -11.78 18.79 26.96
C PRO A 96 -10.34 18.28 26.97
N PRO A 97 -9.53 18.57 25.94
CA PRO A 97 -8.11 18.25 25.97
C PRO A 97 -7.46 19.02 27.13
N ASP A 98 -7.32 18.36 28.29
CA ASP A 98 -6.63 18.91 29.44
C ASP A 98 -5.13 18.90 29.12
N ASN A 99 -4.62 20.06 28.72
CA ASN A 99 -3.21 20.37 28.43
C ASN A 99 -2.24 20.17 29.63
N ALA A 100 -2.70 19.56 30.73
CA ALA A 100 -1.98 19.50 32.02
C ALA A 100 -1.74 18.07 32.54
N SER A 101 -2.26 17.05 31.87
CA SER A 101 -1.79 15.68 32.07
C SER A 101 -0.99 15.30 30.82
N GLY A 102 0.15 14.63 30.97
CA GLY A 102 0.84 13.94 29.86
C GLY A 102 0.00 12.76 29.35
N GLY A 103 -1.27 13.05 29.07
CA GLY A 103 -2.32 12.15 28.69
C GLY A 103 -1.91 11.54 27.38
N ARG A 104 -1.73 10.21 27.43
CA ARG A 104 -1.68 9.29 26.30
C ARG A 104 -2.43 9.93 25.13
N LEU A 105 -1.69 10.36 24.09
CA LEU A 105 -2.27 10.83 22.84
C LEU A 105 -3.51 9.97 22.57
N GLU A 106 -4.65 10.63 22.42
CA GLU A 106 -5.96 10.00 22.24
C GLU A 106 -5.82 8.66 21.51
N ALA A 107 -6.21 7.56 22.15
CA ALA A 107 -5.99 6.22 21.63
C ALA A 107 -6.70 6.07 20.26
N TRP A 108 -5.96 6.35 19.18
CA TRP A 108 -6.48 6.57 17.83
C TRP A 108 -7.09 5.30 17.21
N GLY A 109 -6.85 4.13 17.81
CA GLY A 109 -7.34 2.85 17.30
C GLY A 109 -7.59 1.84 18.42
N GLY A 110 -8.85 1.41 18.54
CA GLY A 110 -9.27 0.29 19.38
C GLY A 110 -9.07 -1.08 18.70
N GLY A 111 -9.51 -2.15 19.35
CA GLY A 111 -9.30 -3.52 18.88
C GLY A 111 -9.84 -3.80 17.47
N ARG A 112 -10.94 -3.17 17.05
CA ARG A 112 -11.47 -3.29 15.69
C ARG A 112 -10.60 -2.54 14.69
N ALA A 113 -10.18 -1.31 14.98
CA ALA A 113 -9.25 -0.56 14.16
C ALA A 113 -7.94 -1.33 13.92
N ARG A 114 -7.36 -1.91 14.97
CA ARG A 114 -6.13 -2.71 14.87
C ARG A 114 -6.31 -3.95 13.99
N ARG A 115 -7.43 -4.67 14.13
CA ARG A 115 -7.78 -5.81 13.25
C ARG A 115 -7.95 -5.39 11.80
N LEU A 116 -8.68 -4.29 11.57
CA LEU A 116 -8.93 -3.74 10.25
C LEU A 116 -7.60 -3.45 9.55
N VAL A 117 -6.73 -2.66 10.18
CA VAL A 117 -5.46 -2.27 9.56
C VAL A 117 -4.53 -3.46 9.39
N GLN A 118 -4.47 -4.40 10.33
CA GLN A 118 -3.66 -5.61 10.20
C GLN A 118 -4.10 -6.48 9.00
N ALA A 119 -5.41 -6.65 8.81
CA ALA A 119 -5.97 -7.34 7.66
C ALA A 119 -5.63 -6.61 6.35
N ALA A 120 -5.80 -5.29 6.33
CA ALA A 120 -5.51 -4.48 5.14
C ALA A 120 -4.02 -4.49 4.78
N TYR A 121 -3.12 -4.40 5.77
CA TYR A 121 -1.67 -4.42 5.59
C TYR A 121 -1.20 -5.73 4.98
N THR A 122 -1.61 -6.86 5.55
CA THR A 122 -1.16 -8.19 5.12
C THR A 122 -1.66 -8.51 3.71
N ILE A 123 -2.89 -8.11 3.36
CA ILE A 123 -3.41 -8.20 1.99
C ILE A 123 -2.63 -7.30 1.03
N ALA A 124 -2.43 -6.03 1.37
CA ALA A 124 -1.67 -5.10 0.52
C ALA A 124 -0.26 -5.60 0.23
N PHE A 125 0.41 -6.08 1.28
CA PHE A 125 1.77 -6.55 1.27
C PHE A 125 1.92 -7.86 0.49
N LEU A 126 1.13 -8.90 0.80
CA LEU A 126 1.26 -10.19 0.14
C LEU A 126 0.75 -10.20 -1.29
N CYS A 127 -0.34 -9.50 -1.58
CA CYS A 127 -0.96 -9.50 -2.91
C CYS A 127 -0.41 -8.40 -3.84
N LEU A 128 0.55 -7.61 -3.37
CA LEU A 128 1.12 -6.47 -4.10
C LEU A 128 0.02 -5.53 -4.59
N LEU A 129 -0.86 -5.10 -3.67
CA LEU A 129 -1.97 -4.20 -3.97
C LEU A 129 -1.68 -2.79 -3.49
N GLN A 130 -2.16 -1.80 -4.27
CA GLN A 130 -2.26 -0.44 -3.77
C GLN A 130 -3.42 -0.34 -2.79
N PHE A 131 -3.34 0.57 -1.82
CA PHE A 131 -4.39 0.69 -0.81
C PHE A 131 -5.75 1.07 -1.38
N ASP A 132 -5.80 1.83 -2.47
CA ASP A 132 -7.09 2.13 -3.12
C ASP A 132 -7.77 0.88 -3.71
N GLU A 133 -7.01 -0.16 -4.04
CA GLU A 133 -7.53 -1.47 -4.45
C GLU A 133 -8.00 -2.26 -3.22
N VAL A 134 -7.20 -2.28 -2.15
CA VAL A 134 -7.54 -2.98 -0.90
C VAL A 134 -8.84 -2.46 -0.30
N LEU A 135 -9.00 -1.14 -0.22
CA LEU A 135 -10.19 -0.51 0.37
C LEU A 135 -11.48 -0.76 -0.44
N LYS A 136 -11.36 -1.21 -1.70
CA LYS A 136 -12.48 -1.55 -2.57
C LYS A 136 -12.84 -3.04 -2.53
N ILE A 137 -12.11 -3.87 -1.78
CA ILE A 137 -12.44 -5.28 -1.58
C ILE A 137 -13.81 -5.39 -0.90
N GLN A 138 -14.67 -6.24 -1.46
CA GLN A 138 -15.98 -6.55 -0.93
C GLN A 138 -16.01 -7.97 -0.33
N VAL A 139 -17.00 -8.24 0.51
CA VAL A 139 -17.13 -9.56 1.18
C VAL A 139 -17.19 -10.71 0.18
N HIS A 140 -17.92 -10.55 -0.92
CA HIS A 140 -18.06 -11.58 -1.95
C HIS A 140 -16.76 -11.87 -2.73
N ASN A 141 -15.73 -11.03 -2.58
CA ASN A 141 -14.42 -11.25 -3.18
C ASN A 141 -13.55 -12.22 -2.39
N ILE A 142 -13.98 -12.60 -1.18
CA ILE A 142 -13.25 -13.49 -0.28
C ILE A 142 -13.98 -14.82 -0.17
N SER A 143 -13.24 -15.92 -0.23
CA SER A 143 -13.77 -17.25 0.06
C SER A 143 -12.74 -18.05 0.84
N PHE A 144 -13.11 -18.57 2.00
CA PHE A 144 -12.23 -19.41 2.81
C PHE A 144 -12.33 -20.87 2.37
N PHE A 145 -11.21 -21.58 2.46
CA PHE A 145 -11.12 -23.02 2.24
C PHE A 145 -10.22 -23.65 3.32
N GLU A 146 -10.07 -24.97 3.31
CA GLU A 146 -9.25 -25.66 4.30
C GLU A 146 -7.79 -25.17 4.26
N GLY A 147 -7.36 -24.52 5.35
CA GLY A 147 -5.99 -24.01 5.49
C GLY A 147 -5.70 -22.68 4.77
N GLY A 148 -6.67 -22.03 4.14
CA GLY A 148 -6.42 -20.81 3.38
C GLY A 148 -7.64 -19.99 2.99
N MET A 149 -7.40 -19.00 2.12
CA MET A 149 -8.45 -18.18 1.51
C MET A 149 -8.10 -17.78 0.09
N THR A 150 -9.15 -17.57 -0.69
CA THR A 150 -9.08 -17.03 -2.04
C THR A 150 -9.53 -15.58 -2.03
N LEU A 151 -8.78 -14.69 -2.68
CA LEU A 151 -9.16 -13.30 -2.94
C LEU A 151 -9.27 -13.07 -4.45
N THR A 152 -10.45 -12.68 -4.91
CA THR A 152 -10.73 -12.34 -6.32
C THR A 152 -10.97 -10.85 -6.46
N LEU A 153 -10.18 -10.15 -7.27
CA LEU A 153 -10.35 -8.71 -7.46
C LEU A 153 -11.29 -8.41 -8.64
N PRO A 154 -12.29 -7.53 -8.48
CA PRO A 154 -13.21 -7.18 -9.56
C PRO A 154 -12.56 -6.31 -10.64
N PHE A 155 -11.53 -5.54 -10.29
CA PHE A 155 -10.76 -4.72 -11.22
C PHE A 155 -9.31 -4.59 -10.73
N ARG A 156 -8.40 -4.38 -11.67
CA ARG A 156 -7.02 -3.96 -11.41
C ARG A 156 -6.66 -2.86 -12.36
N LYS A 157 -5.97 -1.83 -11.86
CA LYS A 157 -5.48 -0.74 -12.73
C LYS A 157 -4.56 -1.24 -13.84
N THR A 158 -3.84 -2.34 -13.60
CA THR A 158 -2.90 -2.94 -14.55
C THR A 158 -3.52 -4.00 -15.47
N HIS A 159 -4.75 -4.45 -15.21
CA HIS A 159 -5.47 -5.43 -16.01
C HIS A 159 -6.85 -4.90 -16.39
N GLN A 160 -6.88 -4.04 -17.41
CA GLN A 160 -8.12 -3.43 -17.91
C GLN A 160 -9.03 -4.43 -18.66
N ASN A 161 -8.49 -5.61 -19.05
CA ASN A 161 -9.19 -6.59 -19.90
C ASN A 161 -9.88 -7.74 -19.14
N GLY A 162 -9.95 -7.71 -17.80
CA GLY A 162 -10.86 -8.56 -17.03
C GLY A 162 -10.36 -9.94 -16.57
N ASP A 163 -9.24 -10.46 -17.07
CA ASP A 163 -8.72 -11.79 -16.67
C ASP A 163 -7.78 -11.74 -15.45
N ILE A 164 -8.30 -11.28 -14.30
CA ILE A 164 -7.51 -11.25 -13.06
C ILE A 164 -7.58 -12.62 -12.39
N LYS A 165 -6.45 -13.33 -12.37
CA LYS A 165 -6.34 -14.59 -11.63
C LYS A 165 -6.56 -14.36 -10.13
N PRO A 166 -7.31 -15.25 -9.46
CA PRO A 166 -7.51 -15.13 -8.02
C PRO A 166 -6.23 -15.40 -7.24
N TYR A 167 -6.10 -14.73 -6.10
CA TYR A 167 -5.04 -14.94 -5.12
C TYR A 167 -5.38 -16.13 -4.24
N TYR A 168 -4.52 -17.14 -4.23
CA TYR A 168 -4.60 -18.25 -3.27
C TYR A 168 -3.62 -18.00 -2.13
N LEU A 169 -4.15 -17.73 -0.93
CA LEU A 169 -3.38 -17.39 0.25
C LEU A 169 -3.53 -18.49 1.29
N TRP A 170 -2.40 -19.07 1.69
CA TRP A 170 -2.36 -20.11 2.72
C TRP A 170 -2.08 -19.49 4.09
N ALA A 171 -2.61 -20.10 5.14
CA ALA A 171 -2.29 -19.72 6.50
C ALA A 171 -0.80 -19.98 6.76
N LEU A 172 -0.07 -18.93 7.17
CA LEU A 172 1.34 -19.05 7.54
C LEU A 172 1.49 -19.58 8.97
N PRO A 173 2.61 -20.23 9.30
CA PRO A 173 2.89 -20.71 10.66
C PRO A 173 2.90 -19.56 11.69
N GLN A 174 2.78 -19.91 12.98
CA GLN A 174 2.68 -18.91 14.04
C GLN A 174 3.91 -18.01 14.14
N SER A 175 5.10 -18.50 13.81
CA SER A 175 6.33 -17.68 13.74
C SER A 175 6.23 -16.52 12.74
N GLU A 176 5.38 -16.65 11.72
CA GLU A 176 5.19 -15.66 10.66
C GLU A 176 3.78 -15.02 10.72
N ALA A 177 3.20 -14.98 11.92
CA ALA A 177 1.87 -14.42 12.16
C ALA A 177 1.66 -13.01 11.60
N HIS A 178 2.67 -12.16 11.74
CA HIS A 178 2.67 -10.79 11.26
C HIS A 178 2.55 -10.65 9.74
N LEU A 179 2.86 -11.72 8.98
CA LEU A 179 2.76 -11.76 7.52
C LEU A 179 1.54 -12.54 7.03
N CYS A 180 0.87 -13.30 7.91
CA CYS A 180 -0.28 -14.12 7.54
C CYS A 180 -1.47 -13.22 7.20
N ALA A 181 -2.00 -13.28 5.99
CA ALA A 181 -3.23 -12.56 5.65
C ALA A 181 -4.51 -13.30 6.10
N VAL A 182 -4.47 -14.64 6.15
CA VAL A 182 -5.67 -15.46 6.43
C VAL A 182 -6.24 -15.19 7.83
N ARG A 183 -5.38 -15.17 8.84
CA ARG A 183 -5.76 -14.97 10.24
C ARG A 183 -6.37 -13.59 10.52
N PRO A 184 -5.72 -12.46 10.23
CA PRO A 184 -6.31 -11.15 10.47
C PRO A 184 -7.54 -10.90 9.61
N MET A 185 -7.65 -11.47 8.41
CA MET A 185 -8.88 -11.40 7.61
C MET A 185 -10.05 -12.11 8.28
N ALA A 186 -9.84 -13.35 8.76
CA ALA A 186 -10.86 -14.08 9.49
C ALA A 186 -11.28 -13.34 10.78
N GLU A 187 -10.31 -12.83 11.53
CA GLU A 187 -10.55 -12.05 12.76
C GLU A 187 -11.28 -10.74 12.47
N TRP A 188 -10.93 -10.02 11.40
CA TRP A 188 -11.61 -8.80 10.99
C TRP A 188 -13.04 -9.07 10.54
N MET A 189 -13.28 -10.09 9.72
CA MET A 189 -14.63 -10.45 9.29
C MET A 189 -15.51 -10.85 10.47
N HIS A 190 -14.95 -11.57 11.44
CA HIS A 190 -15.63 -11.89 12.69
C HIS A 190 -15.89 -10.65 13.56
N ALA A 191 -14.91 -9.76 13.74
CA ALA A 191 -15.05 -8.58 14.60
C ALA A 191 -15.95 -7.47 14.02
N SER A 192 -15.94 -7.32 12.70
CA SER A 192 -16.69 -6.28 11.98
C SER A 192 -18.15 -6.65 11.74
N GLN A 193 -18.47 -7.95 11.71
CA GLN A 193 -19.81 -8.47 11.38
C GLN A 193 -20.35 -8.00 10.01
N VAL A 194 -19.46 -7.55 9.12
CA VAL A 194 -19.83 -7.13 7.77
C VAL A 194 -20.09 -8.37 6.91
N ARG A 195 -21.35 -8.55 6.50
CA ARG A 195 -21.79 -9.72 5.70
C ARG A 195 -21.91 -9.45 4.20
N SER A 196 -21.90 -8.19 3.79
CA SER A 196 -22.05 -7.79 2.38
C SER A 196 -21.40 -6.43 2.10
N GLY A 197 -21.20 -6.11 0.82
CA GLY A 197 -20.62 -4.83 0.39
C GLY A 197 -19.13 -4.70 0.73
N TYR A 198 -18.66 -3.47 0.91
CA TYR A 198 -17.25 -3.18 1.22
C TYR A 198 -16.84 -3.81 2.54
N LEU A 199 -15.71 -4.52 2.52
CA LEU A 199 -15.15 -5.20 3.68
C LEU A 199 -14.48 -4.22 4.65
N PHE A 200 -13.77 -3.23 4.11
CA PHE A 200 -13.07 -2.20 4.88
C PHE A 200 -13.91 -0.94 4.91
N ARG A 201 -14.83 -0.86 5.88
CA ARG A 201 -15.71 0.30 6.07
C ARG A 201 -15.11 1.32 7.01
N LYS A 202 -15.63 2.55 6.95
CA LYS A 202 -15.27 3.61 7.90
C LYS A 202 -15.53 3.17 9.34
N LEU A 203 -14.63 3.56 10.25
CA LEU A 203 -14.84 3.45 11.69
C LEU A 203 -15.45 4.74 12.23
N ALA A 204 -16.52 4.59 13.01
CA ALA A 204 -17.15 5.65 13.77
C ALA A 204 -16.52 5.77 15.17
N SER A 205 -16.94 6.78 15.93
CA SER A 205 -16.49 6.99 17.30
C SER A 205 -16.69 5.72 18.15
N GLY A 206 -15.75 5.45 19.05
CA GLY A 206 -15.79 4.28 19.91
C GLY A 206 -15.46 2.96 19.20
N ASP A 207 -14.70 2.99 18.10
CA ASP A 207 -14.21 1.79 17.41
C ASP A 207 -15.35 0.93 16.82
N HIS A 208 -16.41 1.59 16.35
CA HIS A 208 -17.56 0.95 15.71
C HIS A 208 -17.44 0.95 14.18
N VAL A 209 -17.81 -0.14 13.54
CA VAL A 209 -17.86 -0.22 12.08
C VAL A 209 -19.11 0.48 11.58
N ALA A 210 -18.99 1.39 10.62
CA ALA A 210 -20.12 2.09 10.04
C ALA A 210 -21.07 1.12 9.32
N GLU A 211 -22.38 1.30 9.53
CA GLU A 211 -23.42 0.52 8.86
C GLU A 211 -23.53 0.85 7.37
N ALA A 212 -23.23 2.11 7.01
CA ALA A 212 -23.22 2.57 5.64
C ALA A 212 -22.25 1.72 4.79
N ASN A 213 -22.69 1.32 3.60
CA ASN A 213 -21.86 0.58 2.65
C ASN A 213 -20.91 1.53 1.90
N THR A 214 -20.05 2.21 2.65
CA THR A 214 -19.02 3.11 2.13
C THR A 214 -17.65 2.60 2.55
N PRO A 215 -16.68 2.54 1.61
CA PRO A 215 -15.34 2.12 1.96
C PRO A 215 -14.69 3.18 2.86
N LEU A 216 -13.75 2.73 3.69
CA LEU A 216 -12.81 3.60 4.38
C LEU A 216 -12.07 4.46 3.34
N THR A 217 -11.90 5.76 3.61
CA THR A 217 -11.15 6.63 2.69
C THR A 217 -9.65 6.42 2.82
N LEU A 218 -8.91 6.84 1.80
CA LEU A 218 -7.46 6.76 1.80
C LEU A 218 -6.84 7.69 2.87
N GLU A 219 -7.43 8.86 3.12
CA GLU A 219 -6.94 9.75 4.19
C GLU A 219 -7.11 9.11 5.56
N GLN A 220 -8.28 8.53 5.82
CA GLN A 220 -8.54 7.85 7.10
C GLN A 220 -7.61 6.65 7.29
N PHE A 221 -7.35 5.90 6.22
CA PHE A 221 -6.35 4.84 6.25
C PHE A 221 -4.95 5.38 6.60
N LEU A 222 -4.51 6.46 5.94
CA LEU A 222 -3.19 7.04 6.17
C LEU A 222 -3.03 7.56 7.60
N GLU A 223 -4.05 8.22 8.13
CA GLU A 223 -4.08 8.67 9.52
C GLU A 223 -3.89 7.50 10.49
N MET A 224 -4.67 6.44 10.32
CA MET A 224 -4.54 5.22 11.12
C MET A 224 -3.16 4.59 10.95
N PHE A 225 -2.66 4.49 9.71
CA PHE A 225 -1.37 3.90 9.44
C PHE A 225 -0.21 4.67 10.07
N TRP A 226 -0.20 6.00 9.94
CA TRP A 226 0.83 6.84 10.54
C TRP A 226 0.81 6.79 12.06
N ASN A 227 -0.37 6.82 12.67
CA ASN A 227 -0.45 6.67 14.12
C ASN A 227 0.04 5.30 14.59
N ASN A 228 -0.14 4.24 13.80
CA ASN A 228 0.40 2.91 14.08
C ASN A 228 1.92 2.82 13.95
N LEU A 229 2.51 3.62 13.05
CA LEU A 229 3.97 3.77 12.98
C LEU A 229 4.50 4.50 14.21
N LEU A 230 3.81 5.56 14.65
CA LEU A 230 4.17 6.31 15.85
C LEU A 230 4.13 5.44 17.11
N ASP A 231 3.12 4.57 17.23
CA ASP A 231 3.00 3.58 18.31
C ASP A 231 4.23 2.68 18.48
N VAL A 232 4.91 2.36 17.37
CA VAL A 232 6.14 1.58 17.37
C VAL A 232 7.40 2.44 17.28
N ASN A 233 7.29 3.75 17.50
CA ASN A 233 8.37 4.74 17.43
C ASN A 233 9.06 4.77 16.05
N VAL A 234 8.27 4.81 14.98
CA VAL A 234 8.77 4.96 13.60
C VAL A 234 8.21 6.25 13.01
N ASP A 235 9.08 7.05 12.41
CA ASP A 235 8.69 8.27 11.69
C ASP A 235 7.77 7.91 10.51
N PRO A 236 6.53 8.43 10.47
CA PRO A 236 5.59 8.16 9.39
C PRO A 236 5.90 8.91 8.08
N ALA A 237 6.67 10.00 8.11
CA ALA A 237 6.88 10.87 6.95
C ALA A 237 7.33 10.15 5.65
N PRO A 238 8.23 9.14 5.68
CA PRO A 238 8.65 8.44 4.46
C PRO A 238 7.67 7.36 4.00
N TYR A 239 6.61 7.06 4.76
CA TYR A 239 5.69 5.95 4.50
C TYR A 239 4.31 6.40 4.00
N GLY A 240 3.76 5.66 3.04
CA GLY A 240 2.52 6.00 2.37
C GLY A 240 1.86 4.80 1.72
N THR A 241 0.93 5.06 0.81
CA THR A 241 0.06 4.04 0.21
C THR A 241 0.82 3.03 -0.65
N HIS A 242 1.98 3.43 -1.19
CA HIS A 242 2.84 2.56 -1.99
C HIS A 242 3.83 1.74 -1.14
N SER A 243 4.01 2.07 0.14
CA SER A 243 5.02 1.42 0.99
C SER A 243 4.84 -0.09 1.13
N PHE A 244 3.60 -0.56 1.21
CA PHE A 244 3.28 -1.98 1.31
C PHE A 244 3.50 -2.72 0.01
N TRP A 245 3.20 -2.07 -1.10
CA TRP A 245 3.41 -2.62 -2.43
C TRP A 245 4.90 -2.82 -2.73
N HIS A 246 5.73 -1.82 -2.42
CA HIS A 246 7.18 -1.92 -2.50
C HIS A 246 7.73 -2.95 -1.52
N GLY A 247 7.28 -2.90 -0.27
CA GLY A 247 7.66 -3.84 0.79
C GLY A 247 7.38 -5.29 0.44
N GLY A 248 6.18 -5.57 -0.06
CA GLY A 248 5.79 -6.91 -0.49
C GLY A 248 6.63 -7.42 -1.65
N CYS A 249 6.95 -6.55 -2.61
CA CYS A 249 7.81 -6.89 -3.74
C CYS A 249 9.22 -7.28 -3.26
N GLN A 250 9.79 -6.48 -2.36
CA GLN A 250 11.09 -6.74 -1.76
C GLN A 250 11.09 -8.03 -0.94
N TYR A 251 10.08 -8.25 -0.10
CA TYR A 251 9.93 -9.47 0.70
C TYR A 251 9.86 -10.72 -0.19
N LEU A 252 9.02 -10.71 -1.23
CA LEU A 252 8.89 -11.84 -2.14
C LEU A 252 10.21 -12.12 -2.87
N HIS A 253 10.95 -11.07 -3.26
CA HIS A 253 12.20 -11.22 -3.98
C HIS A 253 13.39 -11.61 -3.10
N ILE A 254 13.59 -10.90 -1.99
CA ILE A 254 14.78 -11.00 -1.14
C ILE A 254 14.62 -12.15 -0.13
N GLU A 255 13.50 -12.20 0.59
CA GLU A 255 13.29 -13.17 1.67
C GLU A 255 12.75 -14.50 1.12
N ARG A 256 11.75 -14.44 0.22
CA ARG A 256 11.16 -15.66 -0.38
C ARG A 256 11.85 -16.14 -1.65
N ARG A 257 12.82 -15.39 -2.17
CA ARG A 257 13.61 -15.74 -3.37
C ARG A 257 12.75 -16.02 -4.60
N TRP A 258 11.60 -15.36 -4.72
CA TRP A 258 10.78 -15.50 -5.92
C TRP A 258 11.49 -14.88 -7.13
N PRO A 259 11.48 -15.56 -8.29
CA PRO A 259 11.99 -14.97 -9.51
C PRO A 259 11.10 -13.79 -9.92
N LEU A 260 11.71 -12.75 -10.47
CA LEU A 260 11.02 -11.52 -10.88
C LEU A 260 9.79 -11.78 -11.76
N ARG A 261 9.89 -12.73 -12.70
CA ARG A 261 8.77 -13.14 -13.56
C ARG A 261 7.54 -13.57 -12.74
N ARG A 262 7.76 -14.39 -11.71
CA ARG A 262 6.68 -14.87 -10.83
C ARG A 262 6.08 -13.73 -10.02
N ILE A 263 6.91 -12.79 -9.56
CA ILE A 263 6.44 -11.58 -8.85
C ILE A 263 5.59 -10.72 -9.78
N CYS A 264 6.00 -10.51 -11.03
CA CYS A 264 5.22 -9.78 -12.03
C CYS A 264 3.88 -10.45 -12.31
N GLU A 265 3.87 -11.78 -12.52
CA GLU A 265 2.64 -12.56 -12.71
C GLU A 265 1.70 -12.44 -11.50
N TRP A 266 2.25 -12.56 -10.30
CA TRP A 266 1.51 -12.44 -9.04
C TRP A 266 0.97 -11.01 -8.83
N GLY A 267 1.77 -10.00 -9.12
CA GLY A 267 1.40 -8.58 -9.04
C GLY A 267 0.52 -8.10 -10.20
N GLY A 268 0.21 -8.96 -11.18
CA GLY A 268 -0.56 -8.58 -12.37
C GLY A 268 0.11 -7.47 -13.15
N TRP A 269 1.43 -7.57 -13.31
CA TRP A 269 2.26 -6.65 -14.07
C TRP A 269 2.57 -7.24 -15.45
N SER A 270 2.79 -6.36 -16.44
CA SER A 270 3.24 -6.80 -17.77
C SER A 270 4.48 -7.69 -17.66
N GLN A 271 4.62 -8.70 -18.51
CA GLN A 271 5.88 -9.45 -18.61
C GLN A 271 6.90 -8.74 -19.51
N GLU A 272 6.43 -7.78 -20.31
CA GLU A 272 7.24 -6.97 -21.22
C GLU A 272 7.70 -5.71 -20.49
N PHE A 273 8.95 -5.74 -20.00
CA PHE A 273 9.55 -4.60 -19.33
C PHE A 273 10.92 -4.25 -19.93
N THR A 274 11.21 -2.95 -19.95
CA THR A 274 12.59 -2.47 -19.88
C THR A 274 13.10 -2.66 -18.44
N ASN A 275 14.31 -3.20 -18.28
CA ASN A 275 14.93 -3.53 -16.98
C ASN A 275 14.80 -2.43 -15.90
N LEU A 276 14.72 -1.16 -16.32
CA LEU A 276 14.57 0.02 -15.46
C LEU A 276 13.26 0.09 -14.67
N THR A 277 12.16 -0.51 -15.15
CA THR A 277 10.85 -0.42 -14.48
C THR A 277 10.77 -1.36 -13.29
N ILE A 278 11.34 -2.57 -13.41
CA ILE A 278 11.40 -3.55 -12.32
C ILE A 278 12.35 -3.09 -11.21
N VAL A 279 13.49 -2.49 -11.57
CA VAL A 279 14.44 -1.94 -10.59
C VAL A 279 13.80 -0.85 -9.73
N LYS A 280 12.93 -0.01 -10.30
CA LYS A 280 12.16 1.00 -9.54
C LYS A 280 11.17 0.39 -8.53
N TYR A 281 10.78 -0.88 -8.72
CA TYR A 281 9.88 -1.57 -7.79
C TYR A 281 10.65 -2.26 -6.66
N LEU A 282 11.86 -2.76 -6.95
CA LEU A 282 12.73 -3.42 -5.98
C LEU A 282 13.56 -2.44 -5.14
N ILE A 283 13.90 -1.27 -5.69
CA ILE A 283 14.76 -0.28 -5.02
C ILE A 283 13.96 1.02 -4.91
N SER A 284 13.43 1.32 -3.72
CA SER A 284 12.92 2.66 -3.47
C SER A 284 14.10 3.61 -3.34
N LEU A 285 13.96 4.82 -3.88
CA LEU A 285 14.97 5.88 -3.72
C LEU A 285 15.14 6.32 -2.26
N ASN A 286 14.17 5.98 -1.40
CA ASN A 286 14.18 6.29 0.03
C ASN A 286 14.60 5.11 0.90
N ASP A 287 14.93 3.96 0.32
CA ASP A 287 15.45 2.82 1.08
C ASP A 287 16.94 3.04 1.34
N ASP A 288 17.35 2.99 2.60
CA ASP A 288 18.76 3.08 2.96
C ASP A 288 19.48 1.79 2.50
N SER A 289 20.62 1.93 1.84
CA SER A 289 21.43 0.79 1.43
C SER A 289 22.15 0.12 2.61
N LEU A 290 22.19 0.78 3.77
CA LEU A 290 22.89 0.32 4.98
C LEU A 290 21.99 -0.35 6.02
N GLU A 291 20.66 -0.27 5.87
CA GLU A 291 19.77 -1.00 6.77
C GLU A 291 19.84 -2.52 6.52
N PRO A 292 20.05 -3.33 7.57
CA PRO A 292 20.00 -4.78 7.42
C PRO A 292 18.59 -5.18 6.96
N ARG A 293 18.53 -5.82 5.79
CA ARG A 293 17.32 -6.32 5.14
C ARG A 293 17.03 -7.74 5.56
#